data_AF-A0A0S3TCX7-F1
#
_entry.id   AF-A0A0S3TCX7-F1
#
_cell.length_a   1.000
_cell.length_b   1.000
_cell.length_c   1.000
_cell.angle_alpha   90.00
_cell.angle_beta   90.00
_cell.angle_gamma   90.00
#
_symmetry.space_group_name_H-M   'P 1'
#
loop_
_entity.id
_entity.type
_entity.pdbx_description
1 polymer ?
#
loop_
_entity_poly.entity_id
_entity_poly.type
_entity_poly.pdbx_seq_one_letter_code
_entity_poly.pdbx_strand_id
1 'polypeptide(L)'
;MYDDLDTASGRLSGVSDSDTRSFASSMSSQTNSIDDYSFSSQSRLSDCTDDVEFEMRRLKQELKQTMDMYSSACKEAMTAKQRAMELQRWKAEEQKRSEDSQTVDASAIQFMEMEQDRIRAEALEKIAVLEAQKRMTQVERRKPSESFGHGPAMYRRYTIEEIEEATNMFSDSLKIG
;
A
#
# COMPACT_ATOMS: atom_id res chain seq x y z
N MET A 1 -33.40 27.24 11.55
CA MET A 1 -34.29 26.84 10.45
C MET A 1 -34.41 25.33 10.53
N TYR A 2 -35.60 24.86 10.90
CA TYR A 2 -36.03 23.47 10.87
C TYR A 2 -36.50 23.10 9.44
N ASP A 3 -36.94 21.85 9.27
CA ASP A 3 -37.39 21.13 8.06
C ASP A 3 -36.25 20.36 7.38
N ASP A 4 -36.24 19.02 7.35
CA ASP A 4 -37.31 18.17 6.79
C ASP A 4 -37.33 16.77 7.45
N LEU A 5 -38.45 16.44 8.10
CA LEU A 5 -38.83 15.09 8.53
C LEU A 5 -40.17 14.79 7.85
N ASP A 6 -40.18 14.02 6.77
CA ASP A 6 -41.36 13.25 6.37
C ASP A 6 -41.00 12.19 5.32
N THR A 7 -40.95 10.93 5.74
CA THR A 7 -41.33 9.83 4.86
C THR A 7 -42.20 8.88 5.66
N ALA A 8 -43.50 9.07 5.42
CA ALA A 8 -44.65 8.24 5.73
C ALA A 8 -44.31 6.74 5.82
N SER A 9 -44.66 6.10 6.93
CA SER A 9 -45.95 5.42 7.14
C SER A 9 -46.05 4.06 6.43
N GLY A 10 -46.09 3.01 7.25
CA GLY A 10 -46.31 1.63 6.83
C GLY A 10 -46.51 0.70 8.03
N ARG A 11 -47.38 1.07 8.98
CA ARG A 11 -47.92 0.14 9.97
C ARG A 11 -48.89 -0.79 9.25
N LEU A 12 -48.65 -2.10 9.31
CA LEU A 12 -49.65 -3.16 9.11
C LEU A 12 -49.47 -4.13 10.30
N SER A 13 -50.27 -4.09 11.37
CA SER A 13 -51.49 -4.91 11.56
C SER A 13 -51.39 -6.26 10.83
N GLY A 14 -51.33 -7.41 11.50
CA GLY A 14 -52.25 -7.84 12.56
C GLY A 14 -53.27 -8.78 11.94
N VAL A 15 -53.42 -9.96 12.56
CA VAL A 15 -54.39 -11.05 12.30
C VAL A 15 -53.96 -12.17 11.32
N SER A 16 -53.76 -13.35 11.90
CA SER A 16 -54.45 -14.56 11.45
C SER A 16 -54.52 -15.52 12.63
N ASP A 17 -55.62 -15.40 13.37
CA ASP A 17 -56.13 -16.42 14.28
C ASP A 17 -56.62 -17.57 13.38
N SER A 18 -55.94 -18.72 13.42
CA SER A 18 -56.40 -19.90 12.70
C SER A 18 -57.10 -20.82 13.69
N ASP A 19 -58.41 -20.66 13.72
CA ASP A 19 -59.39 -21.46 14.42
C ASP A 19 -59.21 -22.98 14.26
N THR A 20 -59.17 -23.64 15.41
CA THR A 20 -59.97 -24.81 15.75
C THR A 20 -60.43 -25.71 14.59
N ARG A 21 -59.63 -26.73 14.27
CA ARG A 21 -60.11 -27.93 13.56
C ARG A 21 -60.17 -29.10 14.52
N SER A 22 -61.31 -29.20 15.18
CA SER A 22 -61.76 -30.40 15.89
C SER A 22 -61.89 -31.57 14.91
N PHE A 23 -60.92 -32.48 14.93
CA PHE A 23 -61.09 -33.83 14.38
C PHE A 23 -61.96 -34.63 15.36
N ALA A 24 -63.28 -34.41 15.31
CA ALA A 24 -64.26 -35.29 15.90
C ALA A 24 -64.81 -36.18 14.79
N SER A 25 -64.10 -37.26 14.47
CA SER A 25 -64.65 -38.30 13.60
C SER A 25 -65.48 -39.25 14.44
N SER A 26 -66.78 -38.99 14.48
CA SER A 26 -67.80 -39.92 14.93
C SER A 26 -67.80 -41.16 14.03
N MET A 27 -67.27 -42.27 14.51
CA MET A 27 -67.52 -43.58 13.92
C MET A 27 -68.71 -44.21 14.63
N SER A 28 -69.87 -44.03 14.01
CA SER A 28 -71.13 -44.69 14.36
C SER A 28 -70.95 -46.20 14.34
N SER A 29 -71.43 -46.85 15.38
CA SER A 29 -71.60 -48.30 15.49
C SER A 29 -72.35 -48.85 14.29
N GLN A 30 -71.77 -49.86 13.63
CA GLN A 30 -72.52 -50.83 12.85
C GLN A 30 -72.10 -52.22 13.29
N THR A 31 -72.95 -52.81 14.12
CA THR A 31 -72.92 -54.21 14.53
C THR A 31 -73.21 -55.08 13.31
N ASN A 32 -72.29 -55.97 12.92
CA ASN A 32 -72.63 -57.15 12.14
C ASN A 32 -71.62 -58.28 12.43
N SER A 33 -72.20 -59.41 12.84
CA SER A 33 -71.71 -60.78 12.74
C SER A 33 -70.44 -61.18 13.48
N ILE A 34 -70.67 -61.88 14.60
CA ILE A 34 -69.81 -62.95 15.11
C ILE A 34 -69.65 -64.00 14.01
N ASP A 35 -68.40 -64.33 13.66
CA ASP A 35 -67.96 -65.70 13.32
C ASP A 35 -66.42 -65.79 13.49
N ASP A 36 -66.02 -66.45 14.58
CA ASP A 36 -64.92 -67.42 14.69
C ASP A 36 -63.60 -67.18 13.92
N TYR A 37 -62.68 -66.35 14.48
CA TYR A 37 -61.23 -66.40 14.18
C TYR A 37 -60.40 -65.80 15.35
N SER A 38 -60.58 -66.35 16.56
CA SER A 38 -60.07 -65.73 17.79
C SER A 38 -58.80 -66.34 18.41
N PHE A 39 -57.97 -67.06 17.66
CA PHE A 39 -56.66 -67.52 18.18
C PHE A 39 -55.42 -67.15 17.33
N SER A 40 -55.58 -66.79 16.04
CA SER A 40 -54.44 -66.33 15.20
C SER A 40 -54.35 -64.81 15.00
N SER A 41 -55.39 -64.06 15.34
CA SER A 41 -55.41 -62.59 15.15
C SER A 41 -54.64 -61.84 16.24
N GLN A 42 -54.54 -62.41 17.44
CA GLN A 42 -53.85 -61.78 18.57
C GLN A 42 -52.32 -61.77 18.40
N SER A 43 -51.77 -62.78 17.72
CA SER A 43 -50.34 -62.86 17.36
C SER A 43 -49.96 -61.86 16.25
N ARG A 44 -50.86 -61.60 15.30
CA ARG A 44 -50.64 -60.63 14.19
C ARG A 44 -50.71 -59.17 14.66
N LEU A 45 -51.55 -58.90 15.67
CA LEU A 45 -51.71 -57.56 16.24
C LEU A 45 -50.49 -57.13 17.07
N SER A 46 -49.85 -58.05 17.79
CA SER A 46 -48.60 -57.76 18.53
C SER A 46 -47.45 -57.40 17.60
N ASP A 47 -47.36 -58.05 16.44
CA ASP A 47 -46.29 -57.83 15.45
C ASP A 47 -46.44 -56.47 14.74
N CYS A 48 -47.69 -56.02 14.50
CA CYS A 48 -47.94 -54.71 13.90
C CYS A 48 -47.76 -53.54 14.88
N THR A 49 -47.94 -53.76 16.19
CA THR A 49 -47.67 -52.70 17.19
C THR A 49 -46.17 -52.46 17.36
N ASP A 50 -45.37 -53.52 17.34
CA ASP A 50 -43.91 -53.42 17.45
C ASP A 50 -43.28 -52.69 16.25
N ASP A 51 -43.82 -52.91 15.04
CA ASP A 51 -43.39 -52.21 13.83
C ASP A 51 -43.72 -50.71 13.87
N VAL A 52 -44.94 -50.36 14.32
CA VAL A 52 -45.33 -48.94 14.51
C VAL A 52 -44.46 -48.26 15.57
N GLU A 53 -44.14 -48.94 16.67
CA GLU A 53 -43.26 -48.40 17.71
C GLU A 53 -41.81 -48.26 17.23
N PHE A 54 -41.32 -49.18 16.40
CA PHE A 54 -40.03 -49.07 15.74
C PHE A 54 -39.98 -47.87 14.81
N GLU A 55 -40.98 -47.71 13.95
CA GLU A 55 -41.09 -46.57 13.03
C GLU A 55 -41.21 -45.23 13.77
N MET A 56 -41.98 -45.17 14.86
CA MET A 56 -42.03 -43.98 15.71
C MET A 56 -40.66 -43.63 16.32
N ARG A 57 -39.89 -44.63 16.78
CA ARG A 57 -38.54 -44.40 17.31
C ARG A 57 -37.58 -43.94 16.22
N ARG A 58 -37.66 -44.53 15.02
CA ARG A 58 -36.85 -44.13 13.85
C ARG A 58 -37.13 -42.69 13.46
N LEU A 59 -38.39 -42.33 13.23
CA LEU A 59 -38.81 -40.97 12.86
C LEU A 59 -38.36 -39.92 13.88
N LYS A 60 -38.46 -40.21 15.18
CA LYS A 60 -37.96 -39.31 16.24
C LYS A 60 -36.46 -39.09 16.16
N GLN A 61 -35.69 -40.14 15.86
CA GLN A 61 -34.24 -40.03 15.71
C GLN A 61 -33.86 -39.25 14.45
N GLU A 62 -34.51 -39.52 13.32
CA GLU A 62 -34.28 -38.81 12.05
C GLU A 62 -34.61 -37.31 12.19
N LEU A 63 -35.72 -36.97 12.85
CA LEU A 63 -36.07 -35.58 13.14
C LEU A 63 -35.02 -34.89 14.02
N LYS A 64 -34.55 -35.59 15.07
CA LYS A 64 -33.50 -35.05 15.94
C LYS A 64 -32.21 -34.81 15.15
N GLN A 65 -31.79 -35.78 14.33
CA GLN A 65 -30.57 -35.68 13.54
C GLN A 65 -30.64 -34.52 12.54
N THR A 66 -31.76 -34.37 11.84
CA THR A 66 -31.97 -33.27 10.87
C THR A 66 -32.02 -31.90 11.56
N MET A 67 -32.63 -31.81 12.74
CA MET A 67 -32.64 -30.60 13.54
C MET A 67 -31.24 -30.21 14.04
N ASP A 68 -30.47 -31.19 14.52
CA ASP A 68 -29.10 -30.98 15.00
C ASP A 68 -28.17 -30.54 13.85
N MET A 69 -28.30 -31.18 12.68
CA MET A 69 -27.56 -30.83 11.47
C MET A 69 -27.92 -29.45 10.94
N TYR A 70 -29.21 -29.09 10.92
CA TYR A 70 -29.63 -27.73 10.56
C TYR A 70 -29.03 -26.70 11.52
N SER A 71 -29.11 -26.98 12.82
CA SER A 71 -28.58 -26.09 13.86
C SER A 71 -27.06 -25.91 13.75
N SER A 72 -26.31 -26.97 13.45
CA SER A 72 -24.85 -26.88 13.25
C SER A 72 -24.50 -26.13 11.97
N ALA A 73 -25.19 -26.40 10.86
CA ALA A 73 -24.99 -25.71 9.59
C ALA A 73 -25.21 -24.19 9.73
N CYS A 74 -26.26 -23.77 10.45
CA CYS A 74 -26.49 -22.34 10.70
C CYS A 74 -25.39 -21.70 11.55
N LYS A 75 -24.91 -22.38 12.59
CA LYS A 75 -23.79 -21.90 13.43
C LYS A 75 -22.50 -21.77 12.62
N GLU A 76 -22.21 -22.76 11.78
CA GLU A 76 -21.04 -22.75 10.91
C GLU A 76 -21.12 -21.65 9.85
N ALA A 77 -22.28 -21.44 9.24
CA ALA A 77 -22.50 -20.35 8.29
C ALA A 77 -22.26 -18.98 8.93
N MET A 78 -22.77 -18.75 10.14
CA MET A 78 -22.52 -17.51 10.88
C MET A 78 -21.04 -17.34 11.23
N THR A 79 -20.38 -18.42 11.63
CA THR A 79 -18.95 -18.42 11.95
C THR A 79 -18.10 -18.15 10.70
N ALA A 80 -18.44 -18.75 9.57
CA ALA A 80 -17.77 -18.55 8.30
C ALA A 80 -17.91 -17.09 7.83
N LYS A 81 -19.10 -16.51 7.96
CA LYS A 81 -19.33 -15.09 7.69
C LYS A 81 -18.46 -14.20 8.57
N GLN A 82 -18.41 -14.46 9.87
CA GLN A 82 -17.61 -13.68 10.81
C GLN A 82 -16.11 -13.74 10.45
N ARG A 83 -15.58 -14.94 10.21
CA ARG A 83 -14.18 -15.13 9.79
C ARG A 83 -13.87 -14.47 8.45
N ALA A 84 -14.80 -14.51 7.50
CA ALA A 84 -14.63 -13.82 6.22
C ALA A 84 -14.53 -12.30 6.41
N MET A 85 -15.36 -11.71 7.27
CA MET A 85 -15.30 -10.28 7.60
C MET A 85 -13.99 -9.91 8.30
N GLU A 86 -13.55 -10.72 9.25
CA GLU A 86 -12.25 -10.54 9.91
C GLU A 86 -11.11 -10.60 8.90
N LEU A 87 -11.10 -11.59 8.01
CA LEU A 87 -10.08 -11.72 6.98
C LEU A 87 -10.04 -10.51 6.03
N GLN A 88 -11.21 -9.99 5.63
CA GLN A 88 -11.29 -8.76 4.82
C GLN A 88 -10.69 -7.55 5.56
N ARG A 89 -10.98 -7.42 6.85
CA ARG A 89 -10.40 -6.35 7.69
C ARG A 89 -8.87 -6.47 7.75
N TRP A 90 -8.35 -7.67 8.03
CA TRP A 90 -6.91 -7.91 8.08
C TRP A 90 -6.23 -7.62 6.73
N LYS A 91 -6.87 -7.99 5.61
CA LYS A 91 -6.36 -7.68 4.27
C LYS A 91 -6.30 -6.18 4.01
N ALA A 92 -7.32 -5.43 4.42
CA ALA A 92 -7.34 -3.97 4.28
C ALA A 92 -6.25 -3.29 5.14
N GLU A 93 -6.02 -3.80 6.35
CA GLU A 93 -4.97 -3.28 7.24
C GLU A 93 -3.56 -3.57 6.71
N GLU A 94 -3.33 -4.77 6.16
CA GLU A 94 -2.04 -5.12 5.53
C GLU A 94 -1.76 -4.26 4.28
N GLN A 95 -2.79 -4.02 3.47
CA GLN A 95 -2.69 -3.14 2.30
C GLN A 95 -2.32 -1.72 2.72
N LYS A 96 -3.01 -1.17 3.73
CA LYS A 96 -2.72 0.15 4.27
C LYS A 96 -1.29 0.25 4.80
N ARG A 97 -0.81 -0.75 5.57
CA ARG A 97 0.56 -0.79 6.07
C ARG A 97 1.61 -0.77 4.95
N SER A 98 1.31 -1.47 3.86
CA SER A 98 2.17 -1.51 2.67
C SER A 98 2.22 -0.15 1.97
N GLU A 99 1.07 0.50 1.81
CA GLU A 99 0.96 1.85 1.24
C GLU A 99 1.68 2.89 2.10
N ASP A 100 1.48 2.88 3.42
CA ASP A 100 2.16 3.79 4.35
C ASP A 100 3.69 3.66 4.22
N SER A 101 4.23 2.43 4.11
CA SER A 101 5.66 2.20 3.90
C SER A 101 6.15 2.78 2.56
N GLN A 102 5.40 2.57 1.48
CA GLN A 102 5.72 3.11 0.15
C GLN A 102 5.70 4.64 0.12
N THR A 103 4.75 5.27 0.82
CA THR A 103 4.67 6.74 0.88
C THR A 103 5.84 7.34 1.66
N VAL A 104 6.30 6.69 2.73
CA VAL A 104 7.48 7.11 3.50
C VAL A 104 8.73 7.01 2.62
N ASP A 105 8.92 5.88 1.92
CA ASP A 105 10.05 5.69 1.01
C ASP A 105 10.03 6.69 -0.15
N ALA A 106 8.87 6.92 -0.76
CA ALA A 106 8.71 7.92 -1.83
C ALA A 106 9.01 9.34 -1.34
N SER A 107 8.56 9.70 -0.14
CA SER A 107 8.86 11.00 0.47
C SER A 107 10.35 11.17 0.78
N ALA A 108 11.03 10.11 1.22
CA ALA A 108 12.47 10.13 1.48
C ALA A 108 13.27 10.30 0.17
N ILE A 109 12.86 9.62 -0.90
CA ILE A 109 13.46 9.75 -2.23
C ILE A 109 13.26 11.18 -2.76
N GLN A 110 12.05 11.72 -2.66
CA GLN A 110 11.76 13.08 -3.10
C GLN A 110 12.61 14.13 -2.36
N PHE A 111 12.76 13.99 -1.05
CA PHE A 111 13.60 14.90 -0.27
C PHE A 111 15.08 14.84 -0.69
N MET A 112 15.59 13.62 -0.95
CA MET A 112 16.95 13.42 -1.42
C MET A 112 17.19 14.05 -2.81
N GLU A 113 16.23 13.90 -3.73
CA GLU A 113 16.30 14.47 -5.09
C GLU A 113 16.29 16.00 -5.06
N MET A 114 15.37 16.61 -4.28
CA MET A 114 15.32 18.06 -4.12
C MET A 114 16.64 18.63 -3.57
N GLU A 115 17.25 17.97 -2.57
CA GLU A 115 18.53 18.43 -2.01
C GLU A 115 19.68 18.25 -3.01
N GLN A 116 19.69 17.17 -3.79
CA GLN A 116 20.67 16.97 -4.85
C GLN A 116 20.57 18.05 -5.93
N ASP A 117 19.35 18.43 -6.32
CA ASP A 117 19.11 19.51 -7.28
C ASP A 117 19.54 20.87 -6.74
N ARG A 118 19.27 21.14 -5.46
CA ARG A 118 19.75 22.36 -4.78
C ARG A 118 21.27 22.46 -4.81
N ILE A 119 21.97 21.38 -4.44
CA ILE A 119 23.44 21.34 -4.45
C ILE A 119 23.99 21.51 -5.89
N ARG A 120 23.37 20.87 -6.88
CA ARG A 120 23.74 21.03 -8.29
C ARG A 120 23.57 22.47 -8.76
N ALA A 121 22.46 23.12 -8.41
CA ALA A 121 22.20 24.52 -8.75
C ALA A 121 23.24 25.46 -8.12
N GLU A 122 23.53 25.29 -6.83
CA GLU A 122 24.55 26.09 -6.12
C GLU A 122 25.96 25.91 -6.70
N ALA A 123 26.30 24.69 -7.11
CA ALA A 123 27.59 24.42 -7.76
C ALA A 123 27.71 25.16 -9.11
N LEU A 124 26.65 25.16 -9.91
CA LEU A 124 26.62 25.89 -11.18
C LEU A 124 26.71 27.41 -10.96
N GLU A 125 26.02 27.94 -9.95
CA GLU A 125 26.09 29.36 -9.60
C GLU A 125 27.51 29.75 -9.18
N LYS A 126 28.16 28.96 -8.32
CA LYS A 126 29.55 29.20 -7.91
C LYS A 126 30.51 29.21 -9.11
N ILE A 127 30.32 28.31 -10.08
CA ILE A 127 31.13 28.29 -11.31
C ILE A 127 30.92 29.59 -12.11
N ALA A 128 29.67 30.03 -12.29
CA ALA A 128 29.36 31.26 -13.01
C ALA A 128 29.96 32.51 -12.33
N VAL A 129 29.90 32.59 -11.00
CA VAL A 129 30.50 33.68 -10.21
C VAL A 129 32.03 33.69 -10.38
N LEU A 130 32.69 32.53 -10.27
CA LEU A 130 34.13 32.42 -10.45
C LEU A 130 34.56 32.78 -11.89
N GLU A 131 33.78 32.40 -12.90
CA GLU A 131 34.04 32.79 -14.29
C GLU A 131 33.88 34.30 -14.49
N ALA A 132 32.82 34.91 -13.95
CA ALA A 132 32.61 36.36 -14.02
C ALA A 132 33.74 37.13 -13.32
N GLN A 133 34.17 36.69 -12.14
CA GLN A 133 35.31 37.27 -11.43
C GLN A 133 36.61 37.14 -12.23
N LYS A 134 36.84 35.99 -12.89
CA LYS A 134 37.98 35.80 -13.78
C LYS A 134 37.93 36.75 -14.98
N ARG A 135 36.76 36.97 -15.59
CA ARG A 135 36.59 37.95 -16.67
C ARG A 135 36.86 39.38 -16.19
N MET A 136 36.35 39.77 -15.02
CA MET A 136 36.60 41.09 -14.43
C MET A 136 38.09 41.34 -14.15
N THR A 137 38.76 40.39 -13.48
CA THR A 137 40.20 40.50 -13.19
C THR A 137 41.06 40.45 -14.46
N GLN A 138 40.67 39.70 -15.49
CA GLN A 138 41.35 39.70 -16.79
C GLN A 138 41.17 41.02 -17.56
N VAL A 139 40.00 41.66 -17.46
CA VAL A 139 39.76 43.00 -18.02
C VAL A 139 40.54 44.06 -17.25
N GLU A 140 40.67 43.92 -15.93
CA GLU A 140 41.44 44.84 -15.09
C GLU A 140 42.96 44.74 -15.34
N ARG A 141 43.49 43.54 -15.61
CA ARG A 141 44.87 43.34 -16.10
C ARG A 141 45.09 43.78 -17.56
N ARG A 142 44.04 44.15 -18.29
CA ARG A 142 44.11 44.73 -19.64
C ARG A 142 43.89 46.25 -19.66
N LYS A 143 43.75 46.90 -18.49
CA LYS A 143 44.05 48.33 -18.40
C LYS A 143 45.57 48.49 -18.53
N PRO A 144 46.07 49.44 -19.33
CA PRO A 144 47.50 49.68 -19.45
C PRO A 144 47.97 50.33 -18.15
N SER A 145 48.24 49.53 -17.12
CA SER A 145 49.27 49.90 -16.15
C SER A 145 50.59 49.81 -16.90
N GLU A 146 50.88 50.88 -17.62
CA GLU A 146 52.20 51.18 -18.13
C GLU A 146 53.24 51.02 -17.01
N SER A 147 54.43 50.63 -17.46
CA SER A 147 55.71 50.76 -16.76
C SER A 147 55.93 49.88 -15.54
N PHE A 148 56.12 48.57 -15.71
CA PHE A 148 57.10 47.86 -14.87
C PHE A 148 57.75 46.71 -15.66
N GLY A 149 59.04 46.87 -15.97
CA GLY A 149 59.90 45.75 -16.38
C GLY A 149 60.83 46.00 -17.58
N HIS A 150 61.53 47.13 -17.67
CA HIS A 150 62.78 47.21 -18.44
C HIS A 150 63.93 47.60 -17.50
N GLY A 151 64.65 46.59 -17.03
CA GLY A 151 66.05 46.69 -16.66
C GLY A 151 66.70 45.35 -16.97
N PRO A 152 68.03 45.21 -17.11
CA PRO A 152 69.11 46.20 -17.24
C PRO A 152 69.99 45.94 -18.49
N ALA A 153 70.50 46.99 -19.13
CA ALA A 153 71.72 46.90 -19.94
C ALA A 153 72.60 48.11 -19.64
N MET A 154 73.25 48.06 -18.48
CA MET A 154 74.32 49.02 -18.15
C MET A 154 75.56 48.64 -18.95
N TYR A 155 75.70 49.18 -20.16
CA TYR A 155 76.95 49.08 -20.90
C TYR A 155 78.00 49.96 -20.22
N ARG A 156 79.16 49.38 -19.92
CA ARG A 156 80.33 50.15 -19.51
C ARG A 156 80.90 50.85 -20.74
N ARG A 157 80.86 52.17 -20.73
CA ARG A 157 81.40 53.00 -21.82
C ARG A 157 82.88 53.22 -21.55
N TYR A 158 83.72 52.85 -22.50
CA TYR A 158 85.14 53.20 -22.54
C TYR A 158 85.32 54.42 -23.44
N THR A 159 86.25 55.32 -23.10
CA THR A 159 86.65 56.41 -24.00
C THR A 159 87.58 55.88 -25.07
N ILE A 160 87.73 56.63 -26.16
CA ILE A 160 88.64 56.25 -27.26
C ILE A 160 90.08 56.20 -26.73
N GLU A 161 90.46 57.10 -25.83
CA GLU A 161 91.81 57.12 -25.25
C GLU A 161 92.10 55.86 -24.42
N GLU A 162 91.13 55.38 -23.64
CA GLU A 162 91.28 54.14 -22.86
C GLU A 162 91.49 52.93 -23.78
N ILE A 163 90.80 52.90 -24.94
CA ILE A 163 90.95 51.83 -25.93
C ILE A 163 92.31 51.93 -26.62
N GLU A 164 92.74 53.14 -26.99
CA GLU A 164 94.04 53.39 -27.60
C GLU A 164 95.20 52.99 -26.69
N GLU A 165 95.14 53.37 -25.41
CA GLU A 165 96.16 53.02 -24.42
C GLU A 165 96.19 51.50 -24.19
N ALA A 166 95.03 50.86 -24.03
CA ALA A 166 94.93 49.42 -23.86
C ALA A 166 95.43 48.63 -25.09
N THR A 167 95.32 49.20 -26.28
CA THR A 167 95.77 48.56 -27.54
C THR A 167 97.16 49.02 -27.99
N ASN A 168 97.87 49.79 -27.16
CA ASN A 168 99.18 50.37 -27.48
C ASN A 168 99.16 51.11 -28.83
N MET A 169 98.21 52.04 -28.97
CA MET A 169 97.92 52.81 -30.17
C MET A 169 97.66 51.95 -31.41
N PHE A 170 96.92 50.84 -31.25
CA PHE A 170 96.65 49.88 -32.32
C PHE A 170 97.91 49.35 -33.02
N SER A 171 98.95 49.04 -32.25
CA SER A 171 100.19 48.46 -32.79
C SER A 171 99.93 47.21 -33.62
N ASP A 172 100.56 47.10 -34.80
CA ASP A 172 100.47 45.93 -35.68
C ASP A 172 100.92 44.64 -34.98
N SER A 173 101.74 44.73 -33.93
CA SER A 173 102.17 43.58 -33.13
C SER A 173 101.05 42.91 -32.34
N LEU A 174 99.97 43.62 -32.04
CA LEU A 174 98.80 43.14 -31.30
C LEU A 174 97.60 42.86 -32.22
N LYS A 175 97.81 42.97 -33.53
CA LYS A 175 96.78 42.73 -34.53
C LYS A 175 96.47 41.24 -34.59
N ILE A 176 95.22 40.91 -34.32
CA ILE A 176 94.69 39.55 -34.44
C ILE A 176 93.86 39.52 -35.73
N GLY A 177 94.39 38.87 -36.77
CA GLY A 177 93.76 38.78 -38.09
C GLY A 177 94.73 38.28 -39.15
#